data_AF-A0A4U3K4N2-F1
#
_entry.id   AF-A0A4U3K4N2-F1
#
_cell.length_a   1.000
_cell.length_b   1.000
_cell.length_c   1.000
_cell.angle_alpha   90.00
_cell.angle_beta   90.00
_cell.angle_gamma   90.00
#
_symmetry.space_group_name_H-M   'P 1'
#
loop_
_entity.id
_entity.type
_entity.pdbx_description
1 polymer ?
#
loop_
_entity_poly.entity_id
_entity_poly.type
_entity_poly.pdbx_seq_one_letter_code
_entity_poly.pdbx_strand_id
1 'polypeptide(L)' 'VVDNNKIRAHVSIGTNRYGAALELTELNNDRFTYTRMGKDNAGNDIQVFVEHEPYQGTYHPAFTF' A
#
# COMPACT_ATOMS: atom_id res chain seq x y z
N VAL A 1 5.53 1.98 10.00
CA VAL A 1 5.39 3.32 9.36
C VAL A 1 6.49 4.20 9.95
N VAL A 2 7.12 5.05 9.14
CA VAL A 2 8.27 5.88 9.53
C VAL A 2 8.05 7.32 9.05
N ASP A 3 9.00 8.21 9.38
CA ASP A 3 9.01 9.61 8.95
C ASP A 3 7.70 10.34 9.28
N ASN A 4 7.36 10.44 10.56
CA ASN A 4 6.16 11.15 11.02
C ASN A 4 4.87 10.73 10.29
N ASN A 5 4.70 9.42 10.10
CA ASN A 5 3.58 8.81 9.39
C ASN A 5 3.47 9.18 7.90
N LYS A 6 4.57 9.59 7.27
CA LYS A 6 4.63 9.90 5.84
C LYS A 6 5.08 8.73 4.98
N ILE A 7 5.76 7.72 5.54
CA ILE A 7 6.25 6.59 4.74
C ILE A 7 5.81 5.26 5.33
N ARG A 8 5.17 4.43 4.50
CA ARG A 8 5.00 3.00 4.74
C ARG A 8 6.13 2.24 4.06
N ALA A 9 7.01 1.64 4.85
CA ALA A 9 8.05 0.76 4.36
C ALA A 9 7.73 -0.70 4.69
N HIS A 10 8.01 -1.62 3.76
CA HIS A 10 7.92 -3.06 3.99
C HIS A 10 8.96 -3.84 3.18
N VAL A 11 9.31 -5.03 3.67
CA VAL A 11 10.22 -5.98 3.01
C VAL A 11 9.48 -7.31 2.86
N SER A 12 9.38 -7.80 1.63
CA SER A 12 8.87 -9.13 1.33
C SER A 12 9.99 -10.16 1.44
N ILE A 13 9.83 -11.11 2.36
CA ILE A 13 10.76 -12.23 2.58
C ILE A 13 10.22 -13.57 2.03
N GLY A 14 9.06 -13.55 1.38
CA GLY A 14 8.43 -14.72 0.76
C GLY A 14 8.99 -15.03 -0.64
N THR A 15 8.14 -15.63 -1.48
CA THR A 15 8.49 -16.12 -2.82
C THR A 15 9.08 -15.04 -3.73
N ASN A 16 8.52 -13.83 -3.69
CA ASN A 16 9.07 -12.67 -4.40
C ASN A 16 9.72 -11.72 -3.40
N ARG A 17 11.05 -11.59 -3.46
CA ARG A 17 11.84 -10.76 -2.55
C ARG A 17 11.95 -9.34 -3.09
N TYR A 18 11.45 -8.37 -2.33
CA TYR A 18 11.57 -6.96 -2.66
C TYR A 18 11.42 -6.08 -1.41
N GLY A 19 11.87 -4.84 -1.52
CA GLY A 19 11.58 -3.77 -0.55
C GLY A 19 10.75 -2.67 -1.20
N ALA A 20 9.92 -2.01 -0.40
CA ALA A 20 9.18 -0.83 -0.83
C ALA A 20 9.20 0.24 0.28
N ALA A 21 9.32 1.50 -0.13
CA ALA A 21 9.08 2.67 0.68
C ALA A 21 8.08 3.55 -0.07
N LEU A 22 6.89 3.72 0.50
CA LEU A 22 5.73 4.34 -0.16
C LEU A 22 5.28 5.55 0.64
N GLU A 23 5.14 6.69 -0.02
CA GLU A 23 4.63 7.92 0.60
C GLU A 23 3.12 7.79 0.86
N LEU A 24 2.71 8.11 2.09
CA LEU A 24 1.33 8.18 2.54
C LEU A 24 0.78 9.59 2.30
N THR A 25 -0.30 9.66 1.52
CA THR A 25 -1.02 10.91 1.25
C THR A 25 -2.24 11.10 2.14
N GLU A 26 -2.68 10.03 2.81
CA GLU A 26 -3.76 10.05 3.80
C GLU A 26 -3.54 8.93 4.83
N LEU A 27 -3.81 9.21 6.10
CA LEU A 27 -3.78 8.21 7.18
C LEU A 27 -4.73 8.61 8.31
N ASN A 28 -5.81 7.86 8.47
CA ASN A 28 -6.76 7.95 9.58
C ASN A 28 -7.41 6.57 9.81
N ASN A 29 -8.39 6.49 10.73
CA ASN A 29 -9.03 5.20 11.08
C ASN A 29 -9.94 4.66 9.97
N ASP A 30 -10.47 5.53 9.12
CA ASP A 30 -11.43 5.18 8.08
C ASP A 30 -10.74 4.89 6.75
N ARG A 31 -9.58 5.50 6.50
CA ARG A 31 -8.83 5.35 5.26
C ARG A 31 -7.34 5.59 5.41
N PHE A 32 -6.57 4.86 4.63
CA PHE A 32 -5.18 5.22 4.31
C PHE A 32 -4.91 5.13 2.82
N THR A 33 -4.05 6.01 2.32
CA THR A 33 -3.73 6.12 0.89
C THR A 33 -2.22 6.29 0.72
N TYR A 34 -1.63 5.54 -0.21
CA TYR A 34 -0.24 5.75 -0.62
C TYR A 34 -0.12 6.04 -2.12
N THR A 35 0.97 6.69 -2.53
CA THR A 35 1.27 6.98 -3.94
C THR A 35 2.45 6.19 -4.49
N ARG A 36 2.42 5.89 -5.79
CA ARG A 36 3.50 5.26 -6.58
C ARG A 36 3.28 5.47 -8.07
N MET A 37 4.25 5.07 -8.89
CA MET A 37 4.03 4.90 -10.33
C MET A 37 3.13 3.68 -10.59
N GLY A 38 2.13 3.89 -11.43
CA GLY A 38 1.17 2.91 -11.94
C GLY A 38 0.90 3.15 -13.42
N LYS A 39 -0.19 2.59 -13.93
CA LYS A 39 -0.57 2.68 -15.35
C LYS A 39 -1.98 3.25 -15.50
N ASP A 40 -2.19 4.06 -16.54
CA ASP A 40 -3.54 4.43 -16.97
C ASP A 40 -4.16 3.34 -17.88
N ASN A 41 -5.39 3.56 -18.34
CA ASN A 41 -6.09 2.62 -19.24
C ASN A 41 -5.41 2.44 -20.61
N ALA A 42 -4.56 3.38 -21.02
CA ALA A 42 -3.79 3.31 -22.25
C ALA A 42 -2.39 2.69 -22.04
N GLY A 43 -2.02 2.35 -20.81
CA GLY A 43 -0.73 1.75 -20.45
C GLY A 43 0.40 2.76 -20.23
N ASN A 44 0.10 4.06 -20.17
CA ASN A 44 1.09 5.09 -19.88
C ASN A 44 1.47 5.06 -18.41
N ASP A 45 2.74 5.35 -18.11
CA ASP A 45 3.21 5.52 -16.74
C ASP A 45 2.68 6.82 -16.14
N ILE A 46 1.93 6.70 -15.04
CA ILE A 46 1.37 7.83 -14.31
C ILE A 46 1.55 7.67 -12.80
N GLN A 47 1.53 8.78 -12.07
CA GLN A 47 1.39 8.74 -10.62
C GLN A 47 -0.04 8.30 -10.26
N VAL A 48 -0.16 7.28 -9.41
CA VAL A 48 -1.44 6.78 -8.92
C VAL A 48 -1.52 6.88 -7.40
N PHE A 49 -2.74 6.83 -6.89
CA PHE A 49 -3.05 6.83 -5.46
C PHE A 49 -3.87 5.57 -5.16
N VAL A 50 -3.41 4.78 -4.18
CA VAL A 50 -4.04 3.50 -3.83
C VAL A 50 -4.69 3.64 -2.46
N GLU A 51 -6.01 3.80 -2.47
CA GLU A 51 -6.84 3.98 -1.28
C GLU A 51 -7.19 2.63 -0.63
N HIS A 52 -7.25 2.60 0.70
CA HIS A 52 -7.62 1.42 1.49
C HIS A 52 -8.54 1.84 2.64
N GLU A 53 -9.62 1.09 2.82
CA GLU A 53 -10.60 1.26 3.91
C GLU A 53 -10.67 -0.03 4.75
N PRO A 54 -11.23 0.02 5.98
CA PRO A 54 -11.51 -1.17 6.77
C PRO A 54 -12.30 -2.23 5.99
N TYR A 55 -11.72 -3.43 5.90
CA TYR A 55 -12.31 -4.54 5.15
C TYR A 55 -13.65 -5.02 5.75
N GLN A 56 -14.70 -5.09 4.93
CA GLN A 56 -16.07 -5.47 5.34
C GLN A 56 -16.50 -6.88 4.92
N GLY A 57 -15.58 -7.69 4.35
CA GLY A 57 -15.88 -9.05 3.92
C GLY A 57 -15.76 -10.08 5.04
N THR A 58 -15.92 -11.36 4.68
CA THR A 58 -15.98 -12.48 5.64
C THR A 58 -14.67 -13.24 5.82
N TYR A 59 -13.63 -12.91 5.04
CA TYR A 59 -12.34 -13.57 5.17
C TYR A 59 -11.58 -13.10 6.41
N HIS A 60 -11.12 -14.06 7.21
CA HIS A 60 -10.27 -13.84 8.38
C HIS A 60 -9.00 -14.69 8.28
N PRO A 61 -8.11 -14.39 7.32
CA PRO A 61 -6.89 -15.16 7.14
C PRO A 61 -5.96 -14.99 8.35
N ALA A 62 -5.34 -16.09 8.78
CA ALA A 62 -4.22 -16.05 9.71
C ALA A 62 -2.91 -15.75 8.97
N PHE A 63 -1.90 -15.25 9.70
CA PHE A 63 -0.54 -15.19 9.17
C PHE A 63 -0.04 -16.59 8.81
N THR A 64 0.73 -16.68 7.72
CA THR A 64 1.29 -17.95 7.22
C THR A 64 2.76 -18.13 7.58
N PHE A 65 3.37 -17.16 8.27
CA PHE A 65 4.73 -17.18 8.80
C PHE A 65 4.85 -16.24 10.01
#